data_AF-A0A397CE90-F1
#
_entry.id   AF-A0A397CE90-F1
#
_cell.length_a   1.000
_cell.length_b   1.000
_cell.length_c   1.000
_cell.angle_alpha   90.00
_cell.angle_beta   90.00
_cell.angle_gamma   90.00
#
_symmetry.space_group_name_H-M   'P 1'
#
loop_
_entity.id
_entity.type
_entity.pdbx_description
1 polymer ?
#
loop_
_entity_poly.entity_id
_entity_poly.type
_entity_poly.pdbx_seq_one_letter_code
_entity_poly.pdbx_strand_id
1 'polypeptide(L)'
;MDDSVVQAVEAMYASSSTGQTRSAADAFLRSFQTSPNAFAVSHAFLANAPTTARVVQLFAAQTISHLTLTPAQVSQLSSLFSLHHHERDIVRLLGTALVRNMEAGQGLDWLIQGPWDADVRISLLTLAAVESVAYTEAQNVIVYLGSSHAATKDTLLCMAEWVKLLDRDARHPDLVIKNPLTTYAIQVLHRGLDDTSDLFDAAVDLVVEVIRTYNSTLVDLPVIQWLIPQLMQLKPLFTAAAAQGRCMAFPDPERTSLHLSYRILVPLPDSFVSATEFRSATEFFRLRYRILVPLPDSFVSANGFSLRNRIISSPLTKDVLDV
;
A
#
# COMPACT_ATOMS: atom_id res chain seq x y z
N MET A 1 -18.41 31.62 16.80
CA MET A 1 -17.23 30.79 16.46
C MET A 1 -17.42 30.24 15.06
N ASP A 2 -18.58 29.67 14.78
CA ASP A 2 -18.98 29.12 13.49
C ASP A 2 -18.84 30.15 12.34
N ASP A 3 -19.42 31.35 12.50
CA ASP A 3 -19.31 32.42 11.49
C ASP A 3 -17.85 32.87 11.26
N SER A 4 -17.01 32.82 12.29
CA SER A 4 -15.58 33.19 12.19
C SER A 4 -14.78 32.13 11.41
N VAL A 5 -15.15 30.86 11.53
CA VAL A 5 -14.53 29.77 10.75
C VAL A 5 -14.96 29.88 9.28
N VAL A 6 -16.24 30.14 9.01
CA VAL A 6 -16.74 30.35 7.64
C VAL A 6 -15.99 31.51 6.97
N GLN A 7 -15.91 32.67 7.64
CA GLN A 7 -15.19 33.85 7.12
C GLN A 7 -13.71 33.57 6.88
N ALA A 8 -13.04 32.83 7.78
CA ALA A 8 -11.63 32.48 7.61
C ALA A 8 -11.41 31.53 6.42
N VAL A 9 -12.29 30.53 6.25
CA VAL A 9 -12.25 29.64 5.08
C VAL A 9 -12.52 30.43 3.80
N GLU A 10 -13.54 31.26 3.75
CA GLU A 10 -13.83 32.08 2.57
C GLU A 10 -12.69 33.05 2.24
N ALA A 11 -12.05 33.65 3.25
CA ALA A 11 -10.89 34.52 3.06
C ALA A 11 -9.69 33.78 2.46
N MET A 12 -9.51 32.49 2.75
CA MET A 12 -8.45 31.67 2.14
C MET A 12 -8.65 31.50 0.62
N TYR A 13 -9.90 31.33 0.18
CA TYR A 13 -10.22 31.02 -1.22
C TYR A 13 -10.71 32.23 -2.03
N ALA A 14 -11.00 33.37 -1.39
CA ALA A 14 -11.37 34.59 -2.10
C ALA A 14 -10.20 35.15 -2.92
N SER A 15 -10.49 35.49 -4.18
CA SER A 15 -9.53 36.06 -5.13
C SER A 15 -9.04 37.46 -4.72
N SER A 16 -9.86 38.20 -3.96
CA SER A 16 -9.58 39.55 -3.46
C SER A 16 -8.74 39.59 -2.17
N SER A 17 -8.45 38.46 -1.54
CA SER A 17 -7.72 38.42 -0.27
C SER A 17 -6.24 38.72 -0.44
N THR A 18 -5.70 39.59 0.42
CA THR A 18 -4.27 39.87 0.47
C THR A 18 -3.49 38.70 1.07
N GLY A 19 -2.18 38.62 0.79
CA GLY A 19 -1.31 37.58 1.36
C GLY A 19 -1.28 37.58 2.89
N GLN A 20 -1.38 38.76 3.52
CA GLN A 20 -1.48 38.88 4.98
C GLN A 20 -2.81 38.34 5.51
N THR A 21 -3.93 38.64 4.84
CA THR A 21 -5.26 38.13 5.22
C THR A 21 -5.32 36.60 5.14
N ARG A 22 -4.75 36.01 4.08
CA ARG A 22 -4.68 34.54 3.96
C ARG A 22 -3.79 33.91 5.03
N SER A 23 -2.65 34.51 5.33
CA SER A 23 -1.75 34.01 6.39
C SER A 23 -2.42 34.04 7.77
N ALA A 24 -3.13 35.12 8.10
CA ALA A 24 -3.88 35.24 9.35
C ALA A 24 -5.03 34.21 9.42
N ALA A 25 -5.74 34.00 8.32
CA ALA A 25 -6.79 33.00 8.22
C ALA A 25 -6.24 31.56 8.40
N ASP A 26 -5.12 31.21 7.75
CA ASP A 26 -4.48 29.89 7.90
C ASP A 26 -4.05 29.63 9.35
N ALA A 27 -3.41 30.61 10.00
CA ALA A 27 -3.01 30.51 11.40
C ALA A 27 -4.21 30.28 12.33
N PHE A 28 -5.31 31.00 12.10
CA PHE A 28 -6.55 30.81 12.83
C PHE A 28 -7.14 29.40 12.60
N LEU A 29 -7.24 28.96 11.34
CA LEU A 29 -7.81 27.66 11.00
C LEU A 29 -7.00 26.50 11.59
N ARG A 30 -5.66 26.59 11.61
CA ARG A 30 -4.80 25.61 12.30
C ARG A 30 -5.06 25.56 13.80
N SER A 31 -5.24 26.72 14.43
CA SER A 31 -5.59 26.80 15.86
C SER A 31 -6.98 26.21 16.15
N PHE A 32 -7.91 26.37 15.20
CA PHE A 32 -9.24 25.78 15.30
C PHE A 32 -9.20 24.25 15.16
N GLN A 33 -8.41 23.70 14.24
CA GLN A 33 -8.30 22.25 14.00
C GLN A 33 -7.81 21.47 15.22
N THR A 34 -7.03 22.10 16.10
CA THR A 34 -6.58 21.50 17.36
C THR A 34 -7.50 21.77 18.55
N SER A 35 -8.56 22.57 18.34
CA SER A 35 -9.49 22.93 19.41
C SER A 35 -10.46 21.77 19.74
N PRO A 36 -10.93 21.65 21.00
CA PRO A 36 -11.89 20.62 21.37
C PRO A 36 -13.25 20.78 20.68
N ASN A 37 -13.56 21.99 20.18
CA ASN A 37 -14.80 22.29 19.47
C ASN A 37 -14.73 21.93 17.97
N ALA A 38 -13.55 21.56 17.45
CA ALA A 38 -13.31 21.32 16.03
C ALA A 38 -14.30 20.31 15.45
N PHE A 39 -14.54 19.21 16.17
CA PHE A 39 -15.49 18.19 15.75
C PHE A 39 -16.92 18.72 15.70
N ALA A 40 -17.41 19.33 16.78
CA ALA A 40 -18.81 19.76 16.89
C ALA A 40 -19.18 20.79 15.80
N VAL A 41 -18.29 21.77 15.58
CA VAL A 41 -18.48 22.82 14.58
C VAL A 41 -18.38 22.25 13.17
N SER A 42 -17.39 21.38 12.90
CA SER A 42 -17.23 20.75 11.59
C SER A 42 -18.38 19.80 11.25
N HIS A 43 -18.87 19.05 12.24
CA HIS A 43 -20.04 18.20 12.10
C HIS A 43 -21.30 19.03 11.79
N ALA A 44 -21.49 20.17 12.47
CA ALA A 44 -22.62 21.07 12.20
C ALA A 44 -22.57 21.64 10.76
N PHE A 45 -21.39 22.00 10.25
CA PHE A 45 -21.24 22.45 8.85
C PHE A 45 -21.58 21.37 7.83
N LEU A 46 -21.23 20.11 8.11
CA LEU A 46 -21.58 18.99 7.24
C LEU A 46 -23.07 18.65 7.35
N ALA A 47 -23.64 18.62 8.55
CA ALA A 47 -25.07 18.36 8.75
C ALA A 47 -25.96 19.43 8.07
N ASN A 48 -25.48 20.67 7.97
CA ASN A 48 -26.17 21.79 7.32
C ASN A 48 -25.78 21.97 5.83
N ALA A 49 -25.33 20.89 5.16
CA ALA A 49 -24.84 20.89 3.78
C ALA A 49 -25.66 21.72 2.76
N PRO A 50 -27.01 21.75 2.77
CA PRO A 50 -27.77 22.55 1.80
C PRO A 50 -27.50 24.05 1.87
N THR A 51 -27.05 24.55 3.03
CA THR A 51 -26.84 25.97 3.30
C THR A 51 -25.38 26.37 3.40
N THR A 52 -24.50 25.41 3.70
CA THR A 52 -23.07 25.65 3.89
C THR A 52 -22.33 25.56 2.56
N ALA A 53 -21.48 26.55 2.26
CA ALA A 53 -20.68 26.57 1.03
C ALA A 53 -19.78 25.33 0.91
N ARG A 54 -19.62 24.82 -0.32
CA ARG A 54 -18.87 23.58 -0.60
C ARG A 54 -17.45 23.58 -0.03
N VAL A 55 -16.77 24.73 -0.09
CA VAL A 55 -15.40 24.89 0.41
C VAL A 55 -15.33 24.70 1.94
N VAL A 56 -16.34 25.18 2.66
CA VAL A 56 -16.46 25.02 4.11
C VAL A 56 -16.76 23.56 4.47
N GLN A 57 -17.61 22.88 3.70
CA GLN A 57 -17.87 21.45 3.88
C GLN A 57 -16.59 20.61 3.70
N LEU A 58 -15.79 20.90 2.66
CA LEU A 58 -14.52 20.20 2.43
C LEU A 58 -13.52 20.44 3.57
N PHE A 59 -13.40 21.70 4.04
CA PHE A 59 -12.57 22.03 5.20
C PHE A 59 -13.03 21.28 6.46
N ALA A 60 -14.34 21.20 6.70
CA ALA A 60 -14.92 20.48 7.83
C ALA A 60 -14.64 18.98 7.76
N ALA A 61 -14.85 18.35 6.60
CA ALA A 61 -14.55 16.93 6.38
C ALA A 61 -13.05 16.63 6.54
N GLN A 62 -12.19 17.51 6.01
CA GLN A 62 -10.74 17.39 6.17
C GLN A 62 -10.34 17.51 7.65
N THR A 63 -10.91 18.47 8.37
CA THR A 63 -10.65 18.64 9.81
C THR A 63 -11.02 17.36 10.56
N ILE A 64 -12.22 16.81 10.36
CA ILE A 64 -12.66 15.56 11.00
C ILE A 64 -11.71 14.39 10.67
N SER A 65 -11.20 14.30 9.44
CA SER A 65 -10.27 13.22 9.03
C SER A 65 -8.93 13.19 9.76
N HIS A 66 -8.56 14.29 10.41
CA HIS A 66 -7.33 14.42 11.20
C HIS A 66 -7.56 14.34 12.72
N LEU A 67 -8.82 14.27 13.16
CA LEU A 67 -9.15 14.20 14.58
C LEU A 67 -9.11 12.76 15.10
N THR A 68 -8.66 12.61 16.34
CA THR A 68 -8.91 11.41 17.14
C THR A 68 -10.31 11.53 17.74
N LEU A 69 -11.20 10.65 17.32
CA LEU A 69 -12.62 10.69 17.63
C LEU A 69 -12.94 9.75 18.79
N THR A 70 -13.86 10.19 19.65
CA THR A 70 -14.46 9.31 20.67
C THR A 70 -15.49 8.37 20.03
N PRO A 71 -15.83 7.22 20.65
CA PRO A 71 -16.84 6.30 20.11
C PRO A 71 -18.20 6.97 19.86
N ALA A 72 -18.59 7.94 20.70
CA ALA A 72 -19.80 8.72 20.50
C ALA A 72 -19.74 9.56 19.22
N GLN A 73 -18.61 10.19 18.93
CA GLN A 73 -18.40 10.99 17.71
C GLN A 73 -18.33 10.12 16.46
N VAL A 74 -17.70 8.94 16.56
CA VAL A 74 -17.67 7.93 15.50
C VAL A 74 -19.08 7.54 15.07
N SER A 75 -19.99 7.31 16.02
CA SER A 75 -21.38 6.95 15.71
C SER A 75 -22.16 8.05 14.96
N GLN A 76 -21.76 9.32 15.10
CA GLN A 76 -22.40 10.45 14.42
C GLN A 76 -21.96 10.57 12.95
N LEU A 77 -20.84 9.94 12.56
CA LEU A 77 -20.40 9.94 11.16
C LEU A 77 -21.37 9.19 10.24
N SER A 78 -22.07 8.17 10.75
CA SER A 78 -23.05 7.39 9.98
C SER A 78 -24.14 8.25 9.36
N SER A 79 -24.65 9.26 10.08
CA SER A 79 -25.61 10.21 9.52
C SER A 79 -25.00 11.07 8.41
N LEU A 80 -23.75 11.49 8.54
CA LEU A 80 -23.08 12.28 7.51
C LEU A 80 -22.84 11.48 6.23
N PHE A 81 -22.54 10.19 6.35
CA PHE A 81 -22.43 9.30 5.19
C PHE A 81 -23.74 9.21 4.40
N SER A 82 -24.89 9.11 5.08
CA SER A 82 -26.19 9.09 4.40
C SER A 82 -26.47 10.41 3.66
N LEU A 83 -26.03 11.54 4.22
CA LEU A 83 -26.24 12.86 3.63
C LEU A 83 -25.32 13.10 2.41
N HIS A 84 -24.05 12.71 2.52
CA HIS A 84 -23.00 13.00 1.54
C HIS A 84 -22.66 11.83 0.61
N HIS A 85 -23.47 10.77 0.55
CA HIS A 85 -23.14 9.55 -0.20
C HIS A 85 -22.81 9.77 -1.70
N HIS A 86 -23.34 10.83 -2.32
CA HIS A 86 -23.02 11.20 -3.70
C HIS A 86 -21.68 11.95 -3.86
N GLU A 87 -21.08 12.41 -2.77
CA GLU A 87 -19.94 13.33 -2.79
C GLU A 87 -18.63 12.60 -2.45
N ARG A 88 -18.00 12.06 -3.51
CA ARG A 88 -16.76 11.27 -3.45
C ARG A 88 -15.73 11.78 -2.43
N ASP A 89 -15.37 13.05 -2.49
CA ASP A 89 -14.29 13.61 -1.64
C ASP A 89 -14.65 13.66 -0.16
N ILE A 90 -15.90 14.00 0.16
CA ILE A 90 -16.35 14.06 1.56
C ILE A 90 -16.47 12.66 2.13
N VAL A 91 -17.06 11.71 1.39
CA VAL A 91 -17.14 10.30 1.81
C VAL A 91 -15.74 9.74 2.06
N ARG A 92 -14.76 10.05 1.20
CA ARG A 92 -13.37 9.60 1.39
C ARG A 92 -12.74 10.18 2.67
N LEU A 93 -12.94 11.46 2.95
CA LEU A 93 -12.40 12.12 4.15
C LEU A 93 -13.06 11.61 5.43
N LEU A 94 -14.39 11.46 5.43
CA LEU A 94 -15.13 10.89 6.55
C LEU A 94 -14.79 9.42 6.77
N GLY A 95 -14.62 8.64 5.69
CA GLY A 95 -14.18 7.25 5.76
C GLY A 95 -12.76 7.13 6.31
N THR A 96 -11.87 8.04 5.95
CA THR A 96 -10.52 8.12 6.53
C THR A 96 -10.58 8.37 8.03
N ALA A 97 -11.46 9.28 8.48
CA ALA A 97 -11.69 9.52 9.90
C ALA A 97 -12.20 8.26 10.61
N LEU A 98 -13.15 7.55 9.98
CA LEU A 98 -13.72 6.34 10.55
C LEU A 98 -12.67 5.24 10.69
N VAL A 99 -11.99 4.87 9.60
CA VAL A 99 -10.95 3.82 9.58
C VAL A 99 -9.86 4.09 10.62
N ARG A 100 -9.40 5.32 10.78
CA ARG A 100 -8.36 5.68 11.76
C ARG A 100 -8.80 5.57 13.22
N ASN A 101 -10.11 5.66 13.48
CA ASN A 101 -10.68 5.62 14.82
C ASN A 101 -11.46 4.31 15.07
N MET A 102 -11.38 3.35 14.15
CA MET A 102 -11.95 2.01 14.33
C MET A 102 -11.11 1.20 15.32
N GLU A 103 -11.79 0.38 16.12
CA GLU A 103 -11.13 -0.61 16.96
C GLU A 103 -10.76 -1.85 16.12
N ALA A 104 -9.70 -2.55 16.50
CA ALA A 104 -9.20 -3.72 15.74
C ALA A 104 -10.23 -4.85 15.56
N GLY A 105 -11.25 -4.93 16.42
CA GLY A 105 -12.34 -5.92 16.35
C GLY A 105 -13.58 -5.46 15.59
N GLN A 106 -13.62 -4.23 15.06
CA GLN A 106 -14.75 -3.77 14.26
C GLN A 106 -14.62 -4.26 12.81
N GLY A 107 -15.65 -4.94 12.31
CA GLY A 107 -15.69 -5.45 10.95
C GLY A 107 -15.83 -4.37 9.88
N LEU A 108 -15.48 -4.71 8.64
CA LEU A 108 -15.53 -3.83 7.46
C LEU A 108 -16.83 -3.94 6.66
N ASP A 109 -17.87 -4.59 7.19
CA ASP A 109 -19.14 -4.79 6.48
C ASP A 109 -19.78 -3.49 6.00
N TRP A 110 -19.74 -2.44 6.81
CA TRP A 110 -20.26 -1.12 6.44
C TRP A 110 -19.56 -0.54 5.20
N LEU A 111 -18.27 -0.84 5.02
CA LEU A 111 -17.48 -0.37 3.89
C LEU A 111 -17.73 -1.23 2.64
N ILE A 112 -17.81 -2.54 2.83
CA ILE A 112 -18.04 -3.52 1.76
C ILE A 112 -19.46 -3.36 1.19
N GLN A 113 -20.47 -3.28 2.06
CA GLN A 113 -21.89 -3.27 1.67
C GLN A 113 -22.46 -1.86 1.48
N GLY A 114 -21.75 -0.82 1.91
CA GLY A 114 -22.30 0.53 1.87
C GLY A 114 -22.42 1.11 0.45
N PRO A 115 -23.31 2.10 0.26
CA PRO A 115 -23.70 2.67 -1.03
C PRO A 115 -22.67 3.67 -1.58
N TRP A 116 -21.38 3.36 -1.43
CA TRP A 116 -20.27 4.21 -1.86
C TRP A 116 -19.85 3.89 -3.29
N ASP A 117 -19.24 4.88 -3.93
CA ASP A 117 -18.53 4.71 -5.20
C ASP A 117 -17.40 3.67 -5.09
N ALA A 118 -17.14 2.95 -6.17
CA ALA A 118 -16.14 1.88 -6.19
C ALA A 118 -14.73 2.40 -5.86
N ASP A 119 -14.33 3.55 -6.41
CA ASP A 119 -12.99 4.11 -6.16
C ASP A 119 -12.82 4.53 -4.70
N VAL A 120 -13.88 5.07 -4.09
CA VAL A 120 -13.88 5.44 -2.65
C VAL A 120 -13.75 4.19 -1.81
N ARG A 121 -14.51 3.14 -2.13
CA ARG A 121 -14.44 1.86 -1.41
C ARG A 121 -13.04 1.27 -1.48
N ILE A 122 -12.44 1.20 -2.67
CA ILE A 122 -11.07 0.69 -2.85
C ILE A 122 -10.07 1.55 -2.07
N SER A 123 -10.18 2.88 -2.15
CA SER A 123 -9.27 3.79 -1.42
C SER A 123 -9.33 3.57 0.10
N LEU A 124 -10.53 3.40 0.66
CA LEU A 124 -10.73 3.18 2.09
C LEU A 124 -10.32 1.77 2.53
N LEU A 125 -10.55 0.75 1.71
CA LEU A 125 -10.06 -0.60 1.96
C LEU A 125 -8.53 -0.63 1.96
N THR A 126 -7.88 0.06 1.03
CA THR A 126 -6.41 0.18 1.03
C THR A 126 -5.91 0.91 2.27
N LEU A 127 -6.57 2.00 2.68
CA LEU A 127 -6.21 2.70 3.91
C LEU A 127 -6.33 1.79 5.14
N ALA A 128 -7.43 1.03 5.25
CA ALA A 128 -7.63 0.10 6.35
C ALA A 128 -6.52 -0.97 6.41
N ALA A 129 -6.09 -1.48 5.26
CA ALA A 129 -4.95 -2.39 5.20
C ALA A 129 -3.63 -1.72 5.60
N VAL A 130 -3.34 -0.52 5.11
CA VAL A 130 -2.09 0.20 5.42
C VAL A 130 -2.00 0.52 6.91
N GLU A 131 -3.09 0.95 7.53
CA GLU A 131 -3.18 1.22 8.96
C GLU A 131 -3.31 -0.07 9.80
N SER A 132 -3.33 -1.25 9.15
CA SER A 132 -3.47 -2.57 9.79
C SER A 132 -4.72 -2.70 10.67
N VAL A 133 -5.80 -2.02 10.29
CA VAL A 133 -7.10 -2.05 10.96
C VAL A 133 -7.93 -3.20 10.41
N ALA A 134 -8.63 -3.91 11.31
CA ALA A 134 -9.51 -5.02 10.95
C ALA A 134 -8.81 -6.13 10.12
N TYR A 135 -7.55 -6.46 10.46
CA TYR A 135 -6.78 -7.51 9.78
C TYR A 135 -7.47 -8.89 9.77
N THR A 136 -8.36 -9.16 10.74
CA THR A 136 -9.19 -10.36 10.78
C THR A 136 -10.15 -10.48 9.60
N GLU A 137 -10.52 -9.36 8.98
CA GLU A 137 -11.40 -9.29 7.81
C GLU A 137 -10.66 -9.49 6.48
N ALA A 138 -9.33 -9.71 6.50
CA ALA A 138 -8.52 -9.81 5.29
C ALA A 138 -9.05 -10.87 4.30
N GLN A 139 -9.53 -12.02 4.79
CA GLN A 139 -10.13 -13.04 3.93
C GLN A 139 -11.39 -12.53 3.22
N ASN A 140 -12.30 -11.88 3.97
CA ASN A 140 -13.56 -11.37 3.46
C ASN A 140 -13.31 -10.29 2.42
N VAL A 141 -12.35 -9.39 2.67
CA VAL A 141 -11.95 -8.35 1.72
C VAL A 141 -11.33 -8.96 0.46
N ILE A 142 -10.43 -9.95 0.57
CA ILE A 142 -9.81 -10.60 -0.60
C ILE A 142 -10.85 -11.30 -1.47
N VAL A 143 -11.81 -12.00 -0.87
CA VAL A 143 -12.92 -12.64 -1.59
C VAL A 143 -13.81 -11.58 -2.25
N TYR A 144 -14.12 -10.50 -1.54
CA TYR A 144 -14.89 -9.38 -2.09
C TYR A 144 -14.19 -8.76 -3.31
N LEU A 145 -12.90 -8.42 -3.20
CA LEU A 145 -12.11 -7.86 -4.29
C LEU A 145 -12.11 -8.81 -5.50
N GLY A 146 -11.98 -10.12 -5.27
CA GLY A 146 -12.06 -11.13 -6.34
C GLY A 146 -13.42 -11.21 -7.03
N SER A 147 -14.52 -10.95 -6.30
CA SER A 147 -15.88 -10.89 -6.86
C SER A 147 -16.19 -9.56 -7.56
N SER A 148 -15.41 -8.51 -7.27
CA SER A 148 -15.53 -7.21 -7.93
C SER A 148 -15.03 -7.34 -9.37
N HIS A 149 -15.85 -6.96 -10.34
CA HIS A 149 -15.52 -7.11 -11.76
C HIS A 149 -14.55 -6.03 -12.28
N ALA A 150 -14.12 -5.09 -11.43
CA ALA A 150 -13.25 -3.99 -11.80
C ALA A 150 -11.77 -4.33 -11.52
N ALA A 151 -11.09 -4.96 -12.49
CA ALA A 151 -9.66 -5.22 -12.41
C ALA A 151 -8.84 -3.97 -12.77
N THR A 152 -8.76 -3.03 -11.83
CA THR A 152 -8.01 -1.77 -11.97
C THR A 152 -6.67 -1.82 -11.21
N LYS A 153 -5.76 -0.89 -11.52
CA LYS A 153 -4.50 -0.69 -10.79
C LYS A 153 -4.72 -0.65 -9.28
N ASP A 154 -5.63 0.22 -8.83
CA ASP A 154 -5.88 0.44 -7.41
C ASP A 154 -6.45 -0.80 -6.73
N THR A 155 -7.24 -1.60 -7.45
CA THR A 155 -7.78 -2.87 -6.94
C THR A 155 -6.68 -3.91 -6.74
N LEU A 156 -5.70 -4.00 -7.66
CA LEU A 156 -4.55 -4.89 -7.52
C LEU A 156 -3.63 -4.48 -6.35
N LEU A 157 -3.37 -3.18 -6.21
CA LEU A 157 -2.60 -2.65 -5.07
C LEU A 157 -3.31 -2.85 -3.73
N CYS A 158 -4.63 -2.62 -3.70
CA CYS A 158 -5.46 -2.91 -2.54
C CYS A 158 -5.36 -4.38 -2.13
N MET A 159 -5.50 -5.29 -3.11
CA MET A 159 -5.38 -6.72 -2.86
C MET A 159 -3.99 -7.09 -2.32
N ALA A 160 -2.93 -6.48 -2.82
CA ALA A 160 -1.57 -6.73 -2.32
C ALA A 160 -1.43 -6.37 -0.84
N GLU A 161 -1.90 -5.18 -0.42
CA GLU A 161 -1.85 -4.78 1.00
C GLU A 161 -2.67 -5.71 1.91
N TRP A 162 -3.82 -6.21 1.44
CA TRP A 162 -4.61 -7.18 2.22
C TRP A 162 -3.97 -8.56 2.29
N VAL A 163 -3.35 -9.04 1.21
CA VAL A 163 -2.60 -10.31 1.21
C VAL A 163 -1.45 -10.25 2.21
N LYS A 164 -0.75 -9.11 2.28
CA LYS A 164 0.34 -8.84 3.23
C LYS A 164 -0.08 -8.98 4.69
N LEU A 165 -1.33 -8.67 5.01
CA LEU A 165 -1.89 -8.77 6.37
C LEU A 165 -2.40 -10.15 6.75
N LEU A 166 -2.40 -11.14 5.84
CA LEU A 166 -2.88 -12.48 6.15
C LEU A 166 -2.00 -13.15 7.21
N ASP A 167 -2.60 -13.42 8.37
CA ASP A 167 -2.01 -14.25 9.41
C ASP A 167 -1.85 -15.70 8.95
N ARG A 168 -0.90 -16.42 9.55
CA ARG A 168 -0.57 -17.80 9.16
C ARG A 168 -1.78 -18.74 9.22
N ASP A 169 -2.65 -18.56 10.22
CA ASP A 169 -3.83 -19.41 10.43
C ASP A 169 -4.99 -19.05 9.48
N ALA A 170 -4.98 -17.84 8.93
CA ALA A 170 -5.97 -17.34 7.98
C ALA A 170 -5.52 -17.49 6.51
N ARG A 171 -4.34 -18.05 6.24
CA ARG A 171 -3.87 -18.31 4.87
C ARG A 171 -4.53 -19.57 4.33
N HIS A 172 -5.35 -19.39 3.30
CA HIS A 172 -5.93 -20.50 2.56
C HIS A 172 -5.57 -20.38 1.07
N PRO A 173 -5.04 -21.43 0.41
CA PRO A 173 -4.63 -21.39 -0.99
C PRO A 173 -5.71 -20.87 -1.95
N ASP A 174 -6.98 -21.20 -1.66
CA ASP A 174 -8.12 -20.78 -2.49
C ASP A 174 -8.31 -19.26 -2.57
N LEU A 175 -7.84 -18.49 -1.57
CA LEU A 175 -7.94 -17.03 -1.56
C LEU A 175 -7.14 -16.37 -2.69
N VAL A 176 -6.15 -17.08 -3.23
CA VAL A 176 -5.26 -16.61 -4.30
C VAL A 176 -5.48 -17.41 -5.58
N ILE A 177 -5.51 -18.75 -5.50
CA ILE A 177 -5.58 -19.62 -6.70
C ILE A 177 -6.91 -19.43 -7.43
N LYS A 178 -8.03 -19.36 -6.70
CA LYS A 178 -9.36 -19.21 -7.30
C LYS A 178 -9.73 -17.74 -7.53
N ASN A 179 -8.87 -16.81 -7.12
CA ASN A 179 -9.18 -15.39 -7.17
C ASN A 179 -9.02 -14.84 -8.60
N PRO A 180 -10.07 -14.26 -9.20
CA PRO A 180 -10.00 -13.67 -10.53
C PRO A 180 -8.95 -12.57 -10.66
N LEU A 181 -8.70 -11.79 -9.61
CA LEU A 181 -7.71 -10.70 -9.63
C LEU A 181 -6.28 -11.21 -9.70
N THR A 182 -5.94 -12.29 -8.98
CA THR A 182 -4.60 -12.89 -9.09
C THR A 182 -4.39 -13.48 -10.48
N THR A 183 -5.41 -14.16 -11.01
CA THR A 183 -5.36 -14.69 -12.38
C THR A 183 -5.20 -13.55 -13.41
N TYR A 184 -5.94 -12.45 -13.23
CA TYR A 184 -5.83 -11.27 -14.06
C TYR A 184 -4.44 -10.64 -14.00
N ALA A 185 -3.86 -10.48 -12.80
CA ALA A 185 -2.50 -9.95 -12.63
C ALA A 185 -1.48 -10.79 -13.41
N ILE A 186 -1.57 -12.13 -13.33
CA ILE A 186 -0.70 -13.03 -14.11
C ILE A 186 -0.92 -12.83 -15.62
N GLN A 187 -2.17 -12.68 -16.08
CA GLN A 187 -2.46 -12.42 -17.50
C GLN A 187 -1.88 -11.09 -17.96
N VAL A 188 -1.94 -10.03 -17.14
CA VAL A 188 -1.32 -8.73 -17.42
C VAL A 188 0.20 -8.91 -17.62
N LEU A 189 0.86 -9.69 -16.75
CA LEU A 189 2.29 -9.97 -16.89
C LEU A 189 2.62 -10.71 -18.20
N HIS A 190 1.76 -11.63 -18.65
CA HIS A 190 1.96 -12.39 -19.88
C HIS A 190 1.71 -11.59 -21.16
N ARG A 191 0.87 -10.55 -21.12
CA ARG A 191 0.60 -9.69 -22.28
C ARG A 191 1.80 -8.82 -22.66
N GLY A 192 2.76 -8.63 -21.75
CA GLY A 192 3.95 -7.83 -21.98
C GLY A 192 3.70 -6.32 -21.90
N LEU A 193 4.80 -5.55 -21.83
CA LEU A 193 4.79 -4.10 -21.64
C LEU A 193 4.12 -3.38 -22.82
N ASP A 194 3.06 -2.63 -22.52
CA ASP A 194 3.00 -1.26 -23.02
C ASP A 194 3.74 -0.38 -21.99
N ASP A 195 4.80 0.33 -22.40
CA ASP A 195 5.77 1.09 -21.58
C ASP A 195 5.18 2.18 -20.65
N THR A 196 3.85 2.26 -20.52
CA THR A 196 3.10 3.26 -19.74
C THR A 196 2.03 2.65 -18.83
N SER A 197 1.93 1.32 -18.76
CA SER A 197 0.88 0.65 -18.02
C SER A 197 1.22 0.57 -16.52
N ASP A 198 0.80 1.58 -15.77
CA ASP A 198 0.68 1.57 -14.29
C ASP A 198 0.06 0.28 -13.73
N LEU A 199 -0.75 -0.40 -14.54
CA LEU A 199 -1.41 -1.68 -14.23
C LEU A 199 -0.42 -2.86 -14.18
N PHE A 200 0.65 -2.81 -14.98
CA PHE A 200 1.68 -3.86 -14.99
C PHE A 200 2.47 -3.83 -13.68
N ASP A 201 2.87 -2.64 -13.24
CA ASP A 201 3.57 -2.46 -11.96
C ASP A 201 2.70 -2.93 -10.78
N ALA A 202 1.41 -2.58 -10.78
CA ALA A 202 0.47 -3.06 -9.77
C ALA A 202 0.29 -4.60 -9.80
N ALA A 203 0.31 -5.22 -10.99
CA ALA A 203 0.27 -6.67 -11.12
C ALA A 203 1.54 -7.34 -10.59
N VAL A 204 2.72 -6.74 -10.83
CA VAL A 204 3.99 -7.20 -10.26
C VAL A 204 3.94 -7.13 -8.74
N ASP A 205 3.51 -5.99 -8.19
CA ASP A 205 3.46 -5.78 -6.73
C ASP A 205 2.55 -6.82 -6.07
N LEU A 206 1.37 -7.12 -6.64
CA LEU A 206 0.50 -8.18 -6.14
C LEU A 206 1.15 -9.58 -6.21
N VAL A 207 1.74 -9.95 -7.34
CA VAL A 207 2.36 -11.28 -7.50
C VAL A 207 3.55 -11.46 -6.57
N VAL A 208 4.39 -10.43 -6.41
CA VAL A 208 5.51 -10.43 -5.47
C VAL A 208 5.01 -10.59 -4.04
N GLU A 209 3.92 -9.91 -3.69
CA GLU A 209 3.34 -9.98 -2.35
C GLU A 209 2.74 -11.36 -2.06
N VAL A 210 2.11 -12.00 -3.04
CA VAL A 210 1.68 -13.41 -2.96
C VAL A 210 2.88 -14.32 -2.70
N ILE A 211 3.99 -14.18 -3.43
CA ILE A 211 5.21 -14.98 -3.22
C ILE A 211 5.76 -14.77 -1.80
N ARG A 212 5.79 -13.52 -1.34
CA ARG A 212 6.30 -13.15 -0.02
C ARG A 212 5.47 -13.76 1.10
N THR A 213 4.15 -13.72 0.96
CA THR A 213 3.20 -14.21 1.95
C THR A 213 3.10 -15.73 1.96
N TYR A 214 3.06 -16.37 0.79
CA TYR A 214 2.94 -17.82 0.60
C TYR A 214 4.30 -18.49 0.37
N ASN A 215 5.18 -18.41 1.37
CA ASN A 215 6.56 -18.90 1.28
C ASN A 215 6.81 -20.25 1.97
N SER A 216 5.82 -20.80 2.69
CA SER A 216 5.99 -22.04 3.44
C SER A 216 5.80 -23.26 2.54
N THR A 217 6.86 -24.01 2.31
CA THR A 217 6.82 -25.23 1.49
C THR A 217 5.98 -26.36 2.08
N LEU A 218 5.57 -26.25 3.36
CA LEU A 218 4.76 -27.25 4.05
C LEU A 218 3.26 -26.95 4.00
N VAL A 219 2.88 -25.67 4.07
CA VAL A 219 1.46 -25.23 4.16
C VAL A 219 0.99 -24.61 2.85
N ASP A 220 1.85 -23.84 2.19
CA ASP A 220 1.52 -23.04 1.00
C ASP A 220 1.89 -23.75 -0.31
N LEU A 221 2.25 -25.04 -0.24
CA LEU A 221 2.68 -25.84 -1.38
C LEU A 221 1.72 -25.78 -2.58
N PRO A 222 0.37 -25.79 -2.40
CA PRO A 222 -0.54 -25.66 -3.54
C PRO A 222 -0.41 -24.33 -4.30
N VAL A 223 -0.19 -23.22 -3.58
CA VAL A 223 0.01 -21.90 -4.20
C VAL A 223 1.34 -21.86 -4.95
N ILE A 224 2.39 -22.41 -4.35
CA ILE A 224 3.72 -22.50 -4.96
C ILE A 224 3.67 -23.33 -6.25
N GLN A 225 3.04 -24.51 -6.20
CA GLN A 225 2.90 -25.40 -7.36
C GLN A 225 2.08 -24.77 -8.49
N TRP A 226 1.05 -23.99 -8.15
CA TRP A 226 0.26 -23.27 -9.13
C TRP A 226 1.03 -22.09 -9.75
N LEU A 227 1.82 -21.37 -8.95
CA LEU A 227 2.49 -20.14 -9.37
C LEU A 227 3.75 -20.39 -10.21
N ILE A 228 4.55 -21.42 -9.88
CA ILE A 228 5.82 -21.71 -10.56
C ILE A 228 5.65 -21.85 -12.10
N PRO A 229 4.71 -22.65 -12.63
CA PRO A 229 4.53 -22.79 -14.08
C PRO A 229 4.16 -21.49 -14.78
N GLN A 230 3.42 -20.60 -14.10
CA GLN A 230 3.03 -19.30 -14.63
C GLN A 230 4.24 -18.36 -14.73
N LEU A 231 5.10 -18.33 -13.69
CA LEU A 231 6.31 -17.52 -13.69
C LEU A 231 7.34 -18.01 -14.73
N MET A 232 7.43 -19.32 -14.95
CA MET A 232 8.32 -19.88 -15.97
C MET A 232 7.96 -19.46 -17.40
N GLN A 233 6.68 -19.21 -17.67
CA GLN A 233 6.21 -18.72 -18.97
C GLN A 233 6.58 -17.27 -19.24
N LEU A 234 6.94 -16.49 -18.21
CA LEU A 234 7.41 -15.10 -18.35
C LEU A 234 8.88 -15.02 -18.81
N LYS A 235 9.66 -16.11 -18.68
CA LYS A 235 11.08 -16.17 -19.08
C LYS A 235 11.36 -15.62 -20.49
N PRO A 236 10.65 -16.02 -21.56
CA PRO A 236 10.85 -15.46 -22.90
C PRO A 236 10.64 -13.93 -22.96
N LEU A 237 9.64 -13.40 -22.25
CA LEU A 237 9.35 -11.97 -22.21
C LEU A 237 10.49 -11.20 -21.53
N PHE A 238 11.02 -11.72 -20.41
CA PHE A 238 12.20 -11.14 -19.76
C PHE A 238 13.42 -11.15 -20.66
N THR A 239 13.67 -12.25 -21.39
CA THR A 239 14.80 -12.31 -22.33
C THR A 239 14.66 -11.32 -23.49
N ALA A 240 13.44 -11.11 -23.99
CA ALA A 240 13.16 -10.12 -25.04
C ALA A 240 13.34 -8.68 -24.54
N ALA A 241 12.80 -8.35 -23.35
CA ALA A 241 12.97 -7.04 -22.73
C ALA A 241 14.44 -6.73 -22.40
N ALA A 242 15.18 -7.73 -21.88
CA ALA A 242 16.61 -7.60 -21.62
C ALA A 242 17.43 -7.37 -22.90
N ALA A 243 17.03 -7.98 -24.03
CA ALA A 243 17.65 -7.74 -25.33
C ALA A 243 17.37 -6.32 -25.85
N GLN A 244 16.16 -5.81 -25.69
CA GLN A 244 15.79 -4.43 -26.06
C GLN A 244 16.52 -3.38 -25.21
N GLY A 245 16.62 -3.59 -23.89
CA GLY A 245 17.35 -2.70 -22.98
C GLY A 245 18.86 -2.63 -23.25
N ARG A 246 19.46 -3.73 -23.74
CA ARG A 246 20.87 -3.75 -24.19
C ARG A 246 21.08 -2.99 -25.50
N CYS A 247 20.08 -2.92 -26.37
CA CYS A 247 20.14 -2.13 -27.62
C CYS A 247 20.06 -0.62 -27.37
N MET A 248 19.54 -0.15 -26.23
CA MET A 248 19.43 1.28 -25.90
C MET A 248 20.59 1.81 -25.02
N ALA A 249 21.59 0.99 -24.71
CA ALA A 249 22.69 1.38 -23.84
C ALA A 249 23.77 2.21 -24.58
N PHE A 250 23.47 3.48 -24.87
CA PHE A 250 24.36 4.67 -24.85
C PHE A 250 23.65 5.90 -25.50
N PRO A 251 23.65 7.10 -24.89
CA PRO A 251 23.32 7.43 -23.50
C PRO A 251 22.18 8.47 -23.41
N ASP A 252 21.33 8.38 -22.39
CA ASP A 252 20.66 9.56 -21.81
C ASP A 252 20.49 9.32 -20.30
N PRO A 253 21.15 10.09 -19.42
CA PRO A 253 21.19 9.81 -17.98
C PRO A 253 19.89 10.12 -17.23
N GLU A 254 18.81 10.54 -17.91
CA GLU A 254 17.54 10.90 -17.27
C GLU A 254 16.39 9.91 -17.50
N ARG A 255 16.57 8.82 -18.25
CA ARG A 255 15.51 7.81 -18.44
C ARG A 255 15.55 6.70 -17.37
N THR A 256 14.99 7.05 -16.21
CA THR A 256 14.59 6.19 -15.09
C THR A 256 13.50 5.17 -15.47
N SER A 257 13.80 4.20 -16.34
CA SER A 257 12.89 3.07 -16.62
C SER A 257 13.55 1.68 -16.48
N LEU A 258 14.88 1.60 -16.45
CA LEU A 258 15.60 0.31 -16.39
C LEU A 258 15.68 -0.36 -14.99
N HIS A 259 15.04 0.21 -13.97
CA HIS A 259 15.08 -0.35 -12.61
C HIS A 259 14.07 -1.50 -12.37
N LEU A 260 13.12 -1.72 -13.29
CA LEU A 260 11.97 -2.61 -13.08
C LEU A 260 12.22 -4.07 -13.49
N SER A 261 13.13 -4.32 -14.44
CA SER A 261 13.45 -5.68 -14.92
C SER A 261 14.12 -6.58 -13.87
N TYR A 262 14.54 -6.02 -12.73
CA TYR A 262 15.24 -6.72 -11.65
C TYR A 262 14.37 -7.05 -10.42
N ARG A 263 13.08 -6.64 -10.39
CA ARG A 263 12.20 -6.90 -9.23
C ARG A 263 11.70 -8.34 -9.12
N ILE A 264 11.66 -9.08 -10.24
CA ILE A 264 11.26 -10.51 -10.26
C ILE A 264 12.51 -11.36 -10.52
N LEU A 265 13.40 -11.43 -9.53
CA LEU A 265 14.46 -12.45 -9.49
C LEU A 265 14.28 -13.26 -8.23
N VAL A 266 13.38 -14.25 -8.31
CA VAL A 266 13.32 -15.35 -7.34
C VAL A 266 14.49 -16.29 -7.67
N PRO A 267 15.38 -16.59 -6.71
CA PRO A 267 16.45 -17.55 -6.95
C PRO A 267 15.82 -18.94 -7.01
N LEU A 268 15.68 -19.49 -8.21
CA LEU A 268 15.52 -20.93 -8.37
C LEU A 268 16.92 -21.57 -8.33
N PRO A 269 17.13 -22.61 -7.50
CA PRO A 269 18.41 -23.29 -7.44
C PRO A 269 18.68 -24.01 -8.76
N ASP A 270 19.94 -23.93 -9.17
CA ASP A 270 20.60 -24.81 -10.14
C ASP A 270 20.26 -24.61 -11.62
N SER A 271 20.77 -23.50 -12.19
CA SER A 271 21.76 -23.57 -13.28
C SER A 271 22.21 -22.16 -13.70
N PHE A 272 23.34 -21.71 -13.19
CA PHE A 272 24.08 -20.56 -13.72
C PHE A 272 24.93 -20.97 -14.93
N VAL A 273 25.16 -20.03 -15.86
CA VAL A 273 26.47 -19.53 -16.36
C VAL A 273 26.14 -18.47 -17.44
N SER A 274 26.73 -17.27 -17.51
CA SER A 274 28.09 -16.83 -17.16
C SER A 274 28.13 -15.52 -16.37
N ALA A 275 28.99 -15.52 -15.36
CA ALA A 275 29.29 -14.47 -14.41
C ALA A 275 30.69 -13.88 -14.70
N THR A 276 30.80 -12.96 -15.67
CA THR A 276 32.07 -12.26 -15.93
C THR A 276 32.04 -10.73 -15.79
N GLU A 277 30.90 -10.09 -15.44
CA GLU A 277 30.85 -8.61 -15.41
C GLU A 277 30.21 -7.94 -14.19
N PHE A 278 30.01 -8.63 -13.07
CA PHE A 278 29.53 -7.96 -11.86
C PHE A 278 30.50 -8.11 -10.69
N ARG A 279 31.31 -7.06 -10.47
CA ARG A 279 31.96 -6.80 -9.18
C ARG A 279 30.87 -6.49 -8.15
N SER A 280 30.51 -7.52 -7.38
CA SER A 280 29.67 -7.51 -6.18
C SER A 280 28.14 -7.42 -6.36
N ALA A 281 27.56 -8.46 -6.98
CA ALA A 281 26.14 -8.80 -6.74
C ALA A 281 25.86 -8.98 -5.22
N THR A 282 26.86 -9.40 -4.44
CA THR A 282 26.77 -9.61 -3.00
C THR A 282 26.56 -8.32 -2.19
N GLU A 283 26.99 -7.14 -2.66
CA GLU A 283 26.68 -5.87 -1.98
C GLU A 283 25.28 -5.36 -2.31
N PHE A 284 24.81 -5.56 -3.55
CA PHE A 284 23.46 -5.17 -3.97
C PHE A 284 22.36 -5.95 -3.25
N PHE A 285 22.59 -7.25 -2.98
CA PHE A 285 21.68 -8.08 -2.19
C PHE A 285 21.71 -7.76 -0.68
N ARG A 286 22.88 -7.40 -0.13
CA ARG A 286 23.02 -7.06 1.30
C ARG A 286 22.33 -5.75 1.71
N LEU A 287 22.15 -4.81 0.78
CA LEU A 287 21.60 -3.49 1.08
C LEU A 287 20.06 -3.40 1.02
N ARG A 288 19.34 -4.38 0.45
CA ARG A 288 17.88 -4.23 0.23
C ARG A 288 16.97 -5.36 0.73
N TYR A 289 17.45 -6.59 0.95
CA TYR A 289 16.58 -7.68 1.41
C TYR A 289 17.29 -8.60 2.41
N ARG A 290 16.98 -8.44 3.71
CA ARG A 290 17.23 -9.47 4.72
C ARG A 290 16.23 -10.61 4.50
N ILE A 291 16.58 -11.57 3.65
CA ILE A 291 16.01 -12.91 3.68
C ILE A 291 17.16 -13.86 3.99
N LEU A 292 17.28 -14.24 5.26
CA LEU A 292 18.18 -15.29 5.70
C LEU A 292 17.46 -16.63 5.49
N VAL A 293 17.78 -17.34 4.42
CA VAL A 293 17.49 -18.77 4.31
C VAL A 293 18.71 -19.52 4.85
N PRO A 294 18.59 -20.36 5.90
CA PRO A 294 19.70 -21.18 6.35
C PRO A 294 19.94 -22.30 5.33
N LEU A 295 21.14 -22.37 4.76
CA LEU A 295 21.56 -23.49 3.93
C LEU A 295 21.87 -24.71 4.84
N PRO A 296 21.48 -25.94 4.46
CA PRO A 296 21.88 -27.14 5.17
C PRO A 296 23.39 -27.40 5.03
N ASP A 297 24.01 -27.94 6.08
CA ASP A 297 25.46 -28.12 6.29
C ASP A 297 26.21 -28.98 5.24
N SER A 298 25.56 -29.43 4.18
CA SER A 298 26.15 -30.27 3.14
C SER A 298 26.80 -29.52 1.97
N PHE A 299 26.77 -28.17 1.97
CA PHE A 299 27.41 -27.34 0.93
C PHE A 299 28.81 -26.82 1.34
N VAL A 300 29.61 -27.66 1.99
CA VAL A 300 31.05 -27.39 2.18
C VAL A 300 31.83 -28.30 1.25
N SER A 301 32.27 -27.74 0.10
CA SER A 301 33.53 -28.06 -0.59
C SER A 301 33.37 -28.00 -2.12
N ALA A 302 33.61 -26.83 -2.69
CA ALA A 302 34.41 -26.70 -3.91
C ALA A 302 34.89 -25.25 -3.99
N ASN A 303 36.20 -25.06 -4.09
CA ASN A 303 36.94 -23.80 -4.12
C ASN A 303 37.25 -23.23 -2.73
N GLY A 304 38.44 -23.59 -2.25
CA GLY A 304 39.04 -23.04 -1.05
C GLY A 304 39.12 -21.52 -1.08
N PHE A 305 38.26 -20.88 -0.30
CA PHE A 305 38.49 -19.58 0.29
C PHE A 305 38.02 -19.66 1.74
N SER A 306 38.97 -19.79 2.65
CA SER A 306 38.74 -19.64 4.08
C SER A 306 38.47 -18.16 4.35
N LEU A 307 37.22 -17.80 4.63
CA LEU A 307 36.92 -16.56 5.33
C LEU A 307 36.59 -16.91 6.78
N ARG A 308 37.65 -16.87 7.59
CA ARG A 308 37.56 -16.74 9.04
C ARG A 308 36.49 -15.70 9.41
N ASN A 309 35.66 -16.09 10.36
CA ASN A 309 34.90 -15.19 11.23
C ASN A 309 35.72 -13.93 11.55
N ARG A 310 35.20 -12.77 11.15
CA ARG A 310 35.57 -11.49 11.75
C ARG A 310 34.31 -10.67 11.97
N ILE A 311 33.68 -10.99 13.08
CA ILE A 311 32.96 -10.02 13.91
C ILE A 311 33.96 -8.87 14.16
N ILE A 312 33.69 -7.68 13.66
CA ILE A 312 34.34 -6.45 14.14
C ILE A 312 33.23 -5.47 14.50
N SER A 313 32.90 -5.53 15.78
CA SER A 313 32.49 -4.46 16.69
C SER A 313 32.68 -3.03 16.17
N SER A 314 31.61 -2.23 16.23
CA SER A 314 31.69 -0.79 16.43
C SER A 314 32.29 -0.48 17.80
N PRO A 315 33.16 0.55 17.95
CA PRO A 315 33.84 0.86 19.19
C PRO A 315 32.97 1.68 20.15
N LEU A 316 33.37 1.67 21.42
CA LEU A 316 32.93 2.52 22.54
C LEU A 316 31.73 2.02 23.37
N THR A 317 31.98 0.95 24.12
CA THR A 317 31.98 1.02 25.59
C THR A 317 33.06 0.07 26.11
N LYS A 318 34.26 0.63 26.29
CA LYS A 318 35.28 0.09 27.19
C LYS A 318 34.80 0.42 28.60
N ASP A 319 34.62 -0.63 29.40
CA ASP A 319 35.12 -0.74 30.77
C ASP A 319 34.16 -1.56 31.64
N VAL A 320 34.79 -2.44 32.42
CA VAL A 320 34.23 -3.23 33.54
C VAL A 320 33.56 -4.56 33.16
N LEU A 321 34.39 -5.52 32.74
CA LEU A 321 34.37 -6.83 33.38
C LEU A 321 35.40 -6.76 34.52
N ASP A 322 34.99 -7.05 35.74
CA ASP A 322 35.85 -7.73 36.71
C ASP A 322 34.98 -8.51 37.70
N VAL A 323 35.39 -9.78 37.88
CA VAL A 323 34.87 -10.90 38.70
C VAL A 323 33.83 -11.80 38.02
#